data_AF-A0A3M1ZM66-F1
#
_entry.id   AF-A0A3M1ZM66-F1
#
_cell.length_a   1.000
_cell.length_b   1.000
_cell.length_c   1.000
_cell.angle_alpha   90.00
_cell.angle_beta   90.00
_cell.angle_gamma   90.00
#
_symmetry.space_group_name_H-M   'P 1'
#
loop_
_entity.id
_entity.type
_entity.pdbx_description
1 polymer ?
#
loop_
_entity_poly.entity_id
_entity_poly.type
_entity_poly.pdbx_seq_one_letter_code
_entity_poly.pdbx_strand_id
1 'polypeptide(L)' 'AKVAASPGVGFGQYGDGHVRFALVENEHRILQAVHGIRGMMRRLAG' A
#
# COMPACT_ATOMS: atom_id res chain seq x y z
N ALA A 1 8.59 4.26 -9.82
CA ALA A 1 7.99 2.95 -9.48
C ALA A 1 6.50 3.14 -9.20
N LYS A 2 5.66 2.17 -9.57
CA LYS A 2 4.23 2.14 -9.22
C LYS A 2 4.03 1.16 -8.07
N VAL A 3 3.07 1.43 -7.17
CA VAL A 3 2.72 0.54 -6.05
C VAL A 3 1.48 -0.25 -6.44
N ALA A 4 1.54 -1.58 -6.35
CA ALA A 4 0.38 -2.45 -6.48
C ALA A 4 -0.14 -2.78 -5.07
N ALA A 5 -1.48 -2.84 -4.91
CA ALA A 5 -2.11 -3.15 -3.64
C ALA A 5 -3.27 -4.13 -3.86
N SER A 6 -3.49 -5.03 -2.89
CA SER A 6 -4.65 -5.92 -2.85
C SER A 6 -5.73 -5.31 -1.94
N PRO A 7 -6.92 -4.98 -2.46
CA PRO A 7 -8.03 -4.47 -1.66
C PRO A 7 -8.46 -5.46 -0.57
N GLY A 8 -8.70 -4.96 0.64
CA GLY A 8 -9.09 -5.78 1.78
C GLY A 8 -10.48 -6.40 1.67
N VAL A 9 -11.38 -5.83 0.85
CA VAL A 9 -12.75 -6.34 0.62
C VAL A 9 -12.79 -7.82 0.19
N GLY A 10 -11.73 -8.33 -0.46
CA GLY A 10 -11.61 -9.74 -0.82
C GLY A 10 -11.31 -10.69 0.34
N PHE A 11 -11.14 -10.18 1.57
CA PHE A 11 -10.72 -10.94 2.76
C PHE A 11 -11.78 -10.96 3.88
N GLY A 12 -13.02 -10.59 3.57
CA GLY A 12 -14.15 -10.62 4.51
C GLY A 12 -14.67 -9.22 4.87
N GLN A 13 -15.77 -9.19 5.62
CA GLN A 13 -16.54 -7.97 5.91
C GLN A 13 -15.73 -6.86 6.62
N TYR A 14 -14.70 -7.23 7.38
CA TYR A 14 -13.85 -6.29 8.09
C TYR A 14 -12.66 -5.78 7.26
N GLY A 15 -12.53 -6.22 6.01
CA GLY A 15 -11.45 -5.81 5.12
C GLY A 15 -11.70 -4.50 4.38
N ASP A 16 -12.91 -3.95 4.44
CA ASP A 16 -13.19 -2.65 3.82
C ASP A 16 -12.33 -1.54 4.45
N GLY A 17 -11.91 -0.58 3.63
CA GLY A 17 -10.97 0.48 4.01
C GLY A 17 -9.51 0.03 4.23
N HIS A 18 -9.20 -1.26 4.10
CA HIS A 18 -7.86 -1.81 4.30
C HIS A 18 -7.22 -2.33 3.01
N VAL A 19 -5.89 -2.44 3.02
CA VAL A 19 -5.10 -3.13 2.00
C VAL A 19 -4.12 -4.09 2.66
N ARG A 20 -3.71 -5.14 1.95
CA ARG A 20 -2.66 -6.05 2.44
C ARG A 20 -1.26 -5.56 2.12
N PHE A 21 -0.35 -5.72 3.08
CA PHE A 21 1.08 -5.45 2.89
C PHE A 21 1.85 -6.76 2.73
N ALA A 22 2.59 -6.90 1.63
CA ALA A 22 3.42 -8.08 1.38
C ALA A 22 4.84 -7.86 1.94
N LEU A 23 5.16 -8.54 3.04
CA LEU A 23 6.48 -8.45 3.70
C LEU A 23 7.52 -9.45 3.16
N VAL A 24 7.20 -10.17 2.09
CA VAL A 24 8.07 -11.20 1.48
C VAL A 24 9.11 -10.61 0.52
N GLU A 25 9.08 -9.29 0.31
CA GLU A 25 10.00 -8.58 -0.57
C GLU A 25 11.25 -8.09 0.18
N ASN A 26 12.30 -7.74 -0.56
CA ASN A 26 13.49 -7.15 0.04
C ASN A 26 13.24 -5.70 0.53
N GLU A 27 14.06 -5.28 1.50
CA GLU A 27 13.96 -3.97 2.16
C GLU A 27 13.95 -2.80 1.17
N HIS A 28 14.80 -2.84 0.14
CA HIS A 28 14.86 -1.77 -0.86
C HIS A 28 13.54 -1.62 -1.62
N ARG A 29 12.88 -2.72 -2.02
CA ARG A 29 11.56 -2.67 -2.67
C ARG A 29 10.48 -2.16 -1.71
N ILE A 30 10.52 -2.56 -0.45
CA ILE A 30 9.59 -2.08 0.59
C ILE A 30 9.73 -0.56 0.76
N LEU A 31 10.96 -0.05 0.89
CA LEU A 31 11.23 1.39 1.01
C LEU A 31 10.77 2.17 -0.21
N GLN A 32 10.97 1.65 -1.42
CA GLN A 32 10.47 2.26 -2.65
C GLN A 32 8.93 2.39 -2.65
N ALA A 33 8.22 1.35 -2.20
CA ALA A 33 6.77 1.39 -2.10
C ALA A 33 6.30 2.43 -1.05
N VAL A 34 6.93 2.46 0.12
CA VAL A 34 6.63 3.43 1.20
C VAL A 34 6.83 4.87 0.73
N HIS A 35 7.92 5.16 0.01
CA HIS A 35 8.15 6.50 -0.55
C HIS A 35 7.07 6.89 -1.57
N GLY A 36 6.64 5.95 -2.42
CA GLY A 36 5.54 6.15 -3.36
C GLY A 36 4.22 6.48 -2.66
N ILE A 37 3.85 5.69 -1.64
CA ILE A 37 2.64 5.92 -0.82
C ILE A 37 2.70 7.27 -0.14
N ARG A 38 3.84 7.63 0.49
CA ARG A 38 4.01 8.93 1.14
C ARG A 38 3.83 10.09 0.16
N GLY A 39 4.32 9.96 -1.07
CA GLY A 39 4.11 10.96 -2.12
C GLY A 39 2.65 11.11 -2.51
N MET A 40 1.91 10.00 -2.66
CA MET A 40 0.48 10.00 -2.93
C MET A 40 -0.31 10.67 -1.81
N MET A 41 -0.07 10.29 -0.55
CA MET A 41 -0.79 10.86 0.61
C MET A 41 -0.64 12.38 0.71
N ARG A 42 0.56 12.92 0.43
CA ARG A 42 0.77 14.38 0.40
C ARG A 42 -0.05 15.07 -0.69
N ARG A 43 -0.25 14.43 -1.85
CA ARG A 43 -1.06 14.98 -2.95
C ARG A 43 -2.55 14.92 -2.67
N LEU A 44 -3.00 13.97 -1.85
CA LEU A 44 -4.41 13.83 -1.45
C LEU A 44 -4.79 14.77 -0.30
N ALA A 45 -3.81 15.20 0.49
CA ALA A 45 -4.00 16.08 1.65
C ALA A 45 -3.94 17.59 1.33
N GLY A 46 -3.63 17.96 0.09
CA GLY A 46 -3.64 19.34 -0.39
C GLY A 46 -4.66 19.49 -1.51
#